data_AF-A0A6M4YDS2-F1
#
_entry.id   AF-A0A6M4YDS2-F1
#
_cell.length_a   1.000
_cell.length_b   1.000
_cell.length_c   1.000
_cell.angle_alpha   90.00
_cell.angle_beta   90.00
_cell.angle_gamma   90.00
#
_symmetry.space_group_name_H-M   'P 1'
#
loop_
_entity.id
_entity.type
_entity.pdbx_description
1 polymer ?
#
loop_
_entity_poly.entity_id
_entity_poly.type
_entity_poly.pdbx_seq_one_letter_code
_entity_poly.pdbx_strand_id
1 'polypeptide(L)'
;MRFELRIPPLLLFVLLALAMWLGRGEERGSGVLLVLATALLLAGAVLGGGALLHFRRERTSVHPIRLQQSRVLVTRGVYRISRNPMYLGLLCWLLALACFLGGPWVWLGPLSLLGWLTRFQILPEERALRARFGISYVQYCRRVRRWC
;
A
#
# COMPACT_ATOMS: atom_id res chain seq x y z
N MET A 1 -10.56 21.84 1.88
CA MET A 1 -10.28 21.39 0.51
C MET A 1 -10.77 19.96 0.39
N ARG A 2 -11.87 19.78 -0.35
CA ARG A 2 -12.76 18.62 -0.32
C ARG A 2 -12.66 17.96 -1.71
N PHE A 3 -12.42 16.66 -1.74
CA PHE A 3 -12.51 15.76 -2.90
C PHE A 3 -11.36 15.75 -3.92
N GLU A 4 -10.30 14.99 -3.63
CA GLU A 4 -9.47 14.37 -4.67
C GLU A 4 -9.66 12.85 -4.55
N LEU A 5 -10.63 12.34 -5.35
CA LEU A 5 -11.04 10.95 -5.60
C LEU A 5 -11.32 10.00 -4.42
N ARG A 6 -12.63 9.77 -4.17
CA ARG A 6 -13.22 8.79 -3.24
C ARG A 6 -13.04 7.32 -3.64
N ILE A 7 -12.12 6.96 -4.53
CA ILE A 7 -11.96 5.55 -4.87
C ILE A 7 -11.22 4.90 -3.70
N PRO A 8 -11.82 3.96 -2.97
CA PRO A 8 -11.11 3.27 -1.90
C PRO A 8 -9.88 2.58 -2.52
N PRO A 9 -8.68 2.72 -1.95
CA PRO A 9 -7.47 2.05 -2.43
C PRO A 9 -7.67 0.54 -2.63
N LEU A 10 -8.48 -0.07 -1.75
CA LEU A 10 -8.89 -1.47 -1.83
C LEU A 10 -9.74 -1.78 -3.07
N LEU A 11 -10.65 -0.88 -3.46
CA LEU A 11 -11.46 -1.06 -4.66
C LEU A 11 -10.58 -1.04 -5.91
N LEU A 12 -9.66 -0.08 -6.01
CA LEU A 12 -8.72 -0.03 -7.13
C LEU A 12 -7.83 -1.29 -7.17
N PHE A 13 -7.34 -1.73 -6.02
CA PHE A 13 -6.58 -2.99 -5.93
C PHE A 13 -7.38 -4.17 -6.46
N VAL A 14 -8.65 -4.34 -6.05
CA VAL A 14 -9.51 -5.44 -6.51
C VAL A 14 -9.77 -5.34 -8.02
N LEU A 15 -10.05 -4.13 -8.55
CA LEU A 15 -10.27 -3.92 -9.98
C LEU A 15 -9.03 -4.27 -10.80
N LEU A 16 -7.84 -3.84 -10.36
CA LEU A 16 -6.58 -4.16 -11.04
C LEU A 16 -6.26 -5.65 -10.95
N ALA A 17 -6.47 -6.28 -9.78
CA ALA A 17 -6.26 -7.71 -9.61
C ALA A 17 -7.18 -8.52 -10.53
N LEU A 18 -8.46 -8.12 -10.65
CA LEU A 18 -9.41 -8.74 -11.55
C LEU A 18 -9.01 -8.54 -13.02
N ALA A 19 -8.62 -7.33 -13.40
CA ALA A 19 -8.16 -7.03 -14.76
C ALA A 19 -6.91 -7.86 -15.12
N MET A 20 -5.94 -7.98 -14.21
CA MET A 20 -4.76 -8.85 -14.39
C MET A 20 -5.16 -10.31 -14.54
N TRP A 21 -6.11 -10.79 -13.73
CA TRP A 21 -6.58 -12.17 -13.80
C TRP A 21 -7.32 -12.49 -15.11
N LEU A 22 -8.15 -11.56 -15.60
CA LEU A 22 -8.89 -11.72 -16.86
C LEU A 22 -7.99 -11.55 -18.07
N GLY A 23 -7.00 -10.65 -18.01
CA GLY A 23 -6.02 -10.41 -19.06
C GLY A 23 -4.79 -11.31 -19.02
N ARG A 24 -4.80 -12.36 -18.18
CA ARG A 24 -3.67 -13.28 -18.08
C ARG A 24 -3.51 -14.07 -19.37
N GLY A 25 -2.28 -14.17 -19.87
CA GLY A 25 -1.96 -15.09 -20.96
C GLY A 25 -1.93 -16.55 -20.48
N GLU A 26 -1.55 -17.45 -21.39
CA GLU A 26 -1.27 -18.86 -21.02
C GLU A 26 0.10 -19.03 -20.34
N GLU A 27 0.91 -17.97 -20.29
CA GLU A 27 2.16 -17.97 -19.57
C GLU A 27 1.93 -18.22 -18.08
N ARG A 28 2.82 -19.00 -17.46
CA ARG A 28 2.84 -19.19 -16.01
C ARG A 28 4.16 -18.70 -15.46
N GLY A 29 4.11 -18.14 -14.25
CA GLY A 29 5.33 -17.79 -13.53
C GLY A 29 6.27 -18.99 -13.42
N SER A 30 7.57 -18.76 -13.68
CA SER A 30 8.61 -19.76 -13.45
C SER A 30 8.68 -20.16 -11.97
N GLY A 31 9.31 -21.29 -11.66
CA GLY A 31 9.46 -21.76 -10.25
C GLY A 31 10.09 -20.71 -9.33
N VAL A 32 11.03 -19.91 -9.84
CA VAL A 32 11.64 -18.78 -9.12
C VAL A 32 10.62 -17.67 -8.85
N LEU A 33 9.80 -17.31 -9.85
CA LEU A 33 8.74 -16.30 -9.68
C LEU A 33 7.68 -16.74 -8.67
N LEU A 34 7.40 -18.04 -8.56
CA LEU A 34 6.48 -18.57 -7.56
C LEU A 34 7.03 -18.46 -6.13
N VAL A 35 8.33 -18.73 -5.93
CA VAL A 35 9.00 -18.51 -4.63
C VAL A 35 9.00 -17.02 -4.26
N LEU A 36 9.25 -16.14 -5.23
CA LEU A 36 9.15 -14.70 -5.02
C LEU A 36 7.71 -14.27 -4.71
N ALA A 37 6.72 -14.85 -5.39
CA ALA A 37 5.31 -14.56 -5.15
C ALA A 37 4.90 -14.92 -3.71
N THR A 38 5.29 -16.09 -3.22
CA THR A 38 4.98 -16.50 -1.83
C THR A 38 5.66 -15.60 -0.81
N ALA A 39 6.93 -15.24 -1.02
CA ALA A 39 7.63 -14.29 -0.16
C ALA A 39 6.95 -12.92 -0.13
N LEU A 40 6.55 -12.39 -1.30
CA LEU A 40 5.82 -11.12 -1.41
C LEU A 40 4.43 -11.18 -0.76
N LEU A 41 3.74 -12.32 -0.87
CA LEU A 41 2.41 -12.50 -0.29
C LEU A 41 2.48 -12.52 1.24
N LEU A 42 3.48 -13.19 1.81
CA LEU A 42 3.77 -13.17 3.25
C LEU A 42 4.17 -11.77 3.72
N ALA A 43 5.06 -11.07 3.00
CA ALA A 43 5.43 -9.70 3.33
C ALA A 43 4.21 -8.76 3.31
N GLY A 44 3.37 -8.86 2.29
CA GLY A 44 2.12 -8.11 2.19
C GLY A 44 1.14 -8.44 3.32
N ALA A 45 1.05 -9.71 3.74
CA ALA A 45 0.23 -10.13 4.87
C ALA A 45 0.75 -9.60 6.21
N VAL A 46 2.07 -9.54 6.41
CA VAL A 46 2.68 -8.93 7.61
C VAL A 46 2.46 -7.42 7.65
N LEU A 47 2.60 -6.74 6.50
CA LEU A 47 2.41 -5.29 6.41
C LEU A 47 0.93 -4.89 6.52
N GLY A 48 0.05 -5.56 5.79
CA GLY A 48 -1.40 -5.34 5.81
C GLY A 48 -2.04 -5.83 7.11
N GLY A 49 -1.66 -7.01 7.58
CA GLY A 49 -2.08 -7.58 8.86
C GLY A 49 -1.54 -6.77 10.04
N GLY A 50 -0.31 -6.27 9.98
CA GLY A 50 0.27 -5.37 10.99
C GLY A 50 -0.49 -4.03 11.07
N ALA A 51 -0.90 -3.48 9.93
CA ALA A 51 -1.81 -2.33 9.92
C ALA A 51 -3.16 -2.68 10.55
N LEU A 52 -3.79 -3.80 10.15
CA LEU A 52 -5.09 -4.25 10.66
C LEU A 52 -5.07 -4.61 12.15
N LEU A 53 -4.00 -5.20 12.67
CA LEU A 53 -3.79 -5.49 14.09
C LEU A 53 -3.57 -4.23 14.91
N HIS A 54 -2.88 -3.22 14.36
CA HIS A 54 -2.77 -1.91 15.00
C HIS A 54 -4.15 -1.22 15.08
N PHE A 55 -4.98 -1.36 14.04
CA PHE A 55 -6.37 -0.88 14.05
C PHE A 55 -7.27 -1.66 15.02
N ARG A 56 -7.08 -2.99 15.14
CA ARG A 56 -7.85 -3.83 16.10
C ARG A 56 -7.45 -3.57 17.56
N ARG A 57 -6.18 -3.30 17.85
CA ARG A 57 -5.71 -2.97 19.21
C ARG A 57 -6.23 -1.61 19.71
N GLU A 58 -6.55 -0.68 18.82
CA GLU A 58 -7.04 0.66 19.20
C GLU A 58 -8.59 0.83 19.20
N ARG A 59 -9.38 -0.26 19.10
CA ARG A 59 -10.86 -0.26 19.23
C ARG A 59 -11.58 0.92 18.55
N THR A 60 -11.13 1.37 17.38
CA THR A 60 -11.80 2.43 16.63
C THR A 60 -12.02 2.03 15.18
N SER A 61 -13.25 2.28 14.73
CA SER A 61 -13.87 1.89 13.45
C SER A 61 -12.94 1.89 12.23
N VAL A 62 -13.17 0.91 11.35
CA VAL A 62 -12.49 0.51 10.09
C VAL A 62 -12.40 1.59 8.99
N HIS A 63 -12.44 2.88 9.32
CA HIS A 63 -12.33 3.96 8.35
C HIS A 63 -10.86 4.39 8.16
N PRO A 64 -10.26 4.16 6.97
CA PRO A 64 -8.90 4.62 6.63
C PRO A 64 -8.73 6.16 6.67
N ILE A 65 -9.82 6.89 6.89
CA ILE A 65 -9.87 8.35 7.02
C ILE A 65 -9.31 8.84 8.37
N ARG A 66 -9.12 7.96 9.38
CA ARG A 66 -8.68 8.39 10.73
C ARG A 66 -7.17 8.50 10.96
N LEU A 67 -6.30 8.12 10.02
CA LEU A 67 -4.89 8.54 10.11
C LEU A 67 -4.78 10.08 10.13
N GLN A 68 -5.70 10.76 9.43
CA GLN A 68 -5.87 12.22 9.52
C GLN A 68 -6.45 12.71 10.85
N GLN A 69 -6.95 11.82 11.74
CA GLN A 69 -7.53 12.16 13.04
C GLN A 69 -6.61 11.82 14.23
N SER A 70 -5.64 10.92 14.07
CA SER A 70 -4.69 10.61 15.16
C SER A 70 -3.98 11.87 15.64
N ARG A 71 -4.05 12.17 16.94
CA ARG A 71 -3.36 13.32 17.55
C ARG A 71 -1.84 13.11 17.67
N VAL A 72 -1.35 11.90 17.39
CA VAL A 72 0.05 11.50 17.57
C VAL A 72 0.59 10.87 16.29
N LEU A 73 1.79 11.29 15.90
CA LEU A 73 2.52 10.71 14.78
C LEU A 73 3.05 9.32 15.16
N VAL A 74 2.47 8.26 14.59
CA VAL A 74 2.90 6.89 14.83
C VAL A 74 4.17 6.61 14.02
N THR A 75 5.31 6.45 14.69
CA THR A 75 6.62 6.20 14.06
C THR A 75 7.25 4.85 14.44
N ARG A 76 6.50 4.00 15.16
CA ARG A 76 6.96 2.70 15.68
C ARG A 76 6.40 1.53 14.86
N GLY A 77 7.06 0.37 14.95
CA GLY A 77 6.65 -0.85 14.23
C GLY A 77 6.85 -0.74 12.71
N VAL A 78 5.86 -1.18 11.93
CA VAL A 78 5.87 -1.17 10.46
C VAL A 78 6.08 0.23 9.86
N TYR A 79 5.71 1.29 10.58
CA TYR A 79 5.96 2.69 10.19
C TYR A 79 7.43 3.12 10.28
N ARG A 80 8.35 2.26 10.77
CA ARG A 80 9.81 2.48 10.64
C ARG A 80 10.35 2.06 9.27
N ILE A 81 9.66 1.14 8.59
CA ILE A 81 10.09 0.56 7.32
C ILE A 81 9.65 1.46 6.17
N SER A 82 8.37 1.83 6.17
CA SER A 82 7.77 2.73 5.19
C SER A 82 6.82 3.69 5.88
N ARG A 83 6.70 4.91 5.36
CA ARG A 83 5.69 5.87 5.82
C ARG A 83 4.26 5.40 5.52
N ASN A 84 4.09 4.49 4.56
CA ASN A 84 2.80 4.01 4.10
C ASN A 84 2.75 2.47 4.04
N PRO A 85 2.91 1.76 5.18
CA PRO A 85 3.05 0.31 5.21
C PRO A 85 1.81 -0.42 4.70
N MET A 86 0.61 0.15 4.87
CA MET A 86 -0.63 -0.41 4.35
C MET A 86 -0.66 -0.43 2.81
N TYR A 87 -0.29 0.69 2.17
CA TYR A 87 -0.21 0.79 0.71
C TYR A 87 0.91 -0.08 0.15
N LEU A 88 2.03 -0.19 0.86
CA LEU A 88 3.11 -1.11 0.50
C LEU A 88 2.63 -2.57 0.52
N GLY A 89 1.81 -2.97 1.50
CA GLY A 89 1.22 -4.30 1.55
C GLY A 89 0.33 -4.62 0.34
N LEU A 90 -0.51 -3.67 -0.08
CA LEU A 90 -1.33 -3.82 -1.30
C LEU A 90 -0.47 -3.97 -2.55
N LEU A 91 0.61 -3.19 -2.65
CA LEU A 91 1.56 -3.31 -3.77
C LEU A 91 2.25 -4.69 -3.76
N CYS A 92 2.69 -5.18 -2.59
CA CYS A 92 3.28 -6.51 -2.46
C CYS A 92 2.32 -7.62 -2.90
N TRP A 93 1.04 -7.54 -2.52
CA TRP A 93 0.04 -8.52 -2.98
C TRP A 93 -0.20 -8.46 -4.48
N LEU A 94 -0.23 -7.27 -5.07
CA LEU A 94 -0.41 -7.14 -6.52
C LEU A 94 0.83 -7.62 -7.30
N LEU A 95 2.04 -7.39 -6.76
CA LEU A 95 3.29 -7.95 -7.30
C LEU A 95 3.33 -9.47 -7.19
N ALA A 96 2.90 -10.04 -6.06
CA ALA A 96 2.78 -11.49 -5.90
C ALA A 96 1.83 -12.08 -6.94
N LEU A 97 0.70 -11.42 -7.20
CA LEU A 97 -0.25 -11.82 -8.24
C LEU A 97 0.37 -11.72 -9.65
N ALA A 98 1.13 -10.67 -9.95
CA ALA A 98 1.84 -10.54 -11.23
C ALA A 98 2.87 -11.67 -11.43
N CYS A 99 3.66 -11.98 -10.40
CA CYS A 99 4.60 -13.10 -10.42
C CYS A 99 3.91 -14.46 -10.63
N PHE A 100 2.73 -14.64 -10.01
CA PHE A 100 1.94 -15.87 -10.14
C PHE A 100 1.34 -16.03 -11.54
N LEU A 101 0.76 -14.95 -12.07
CA LEU A 101 0.09 -14.96 -13.37
C LEU A 101 1.06 -15.06 -14.55
N GLY A 102 2.28 -14.53 -14.43
CA GLY A 102 3.26 -14.54 -15.53
C GLY A 102 2.90 -13.59 -16.69
N GLY A 103 3.88 -13.32 -17.54
CA GLY A 103 3.76 -12.44 -18.71
C GLY A 103 4.09 -10.96 -18.46
N PRO A 104 4.34 -10.17 -19.51
CA PRO A 104 4.74 -8.76 -19.40
C PRO A 104 3.56 -7.83 -19.04
N TRP A 105 2.34 -8.15 -19.50
CA TRP A 105 1.16 -7.28 -19.35
C TRP A 105 0.65 -7.17 -17.91
N VAL A 106 0.81 -8.23 -17.10
CA VAL A 106 0.35 -8.24 -15.70
C VAL A 106 1.11 -7.24 -14.83
N TRP A 107 2.34 -6.85 -15.23
CA TRP A 107 3.14 -5.86 -14.50
C TRP A 107 2.59 -4.43 -14.61
N LEU A 108 1.71 -4.15 -15.59
CA LEU A 108 1.04 -2.86 -15.68
C LEU A 108 0.13 -2.59 -14.47
N GLY A 109 -0.43 -3.63 -13.85
CA GLY A 109 -1.26 -3.50 -12.66
C GLY A 109 -0.50 -2.88 -11.48
N PRO A 110 0.58 -3.51 -10.98
CA PRO A 110 1.43 -2.96 -9.93
C PRO A 110 1.95 -1.55 -10.22
N LEU A 111 2.39 -1.27 -11.44
CA LEU A 111 2.88 0.05 -11.84
C LEU A 111 1.77 1.11 -11.78
N SER A 112 0.58 0.77 -12.26
CA SER A 112 -0.59 1.65 -12.22
C SER A 112 -1.02 1.94 -10.78
N LEU A 113 -1.05 0.91 -9.94
CA LEU A 113 -1.38 1.05 -8.52
C LEU A 113 -0.37 1.96 -7.81
N LEU A 114 0.92 1.75 -8.03
CA LEU A 114 1.99 2.56 -7.43
C LEU A 114 1.86 4.05 -7.80
N GLY A 115 1.66 4.35 -9.09
CA GLY A 115 1.49 5.71 -9.58
C GLY A 115 0.24 6.38 -9.01
N TRP A 116 -0.89 5.68 -9.05
CA TRP A 116 -2.16 6.19 -8.54
C TRP A 116 -2.12 6.46 -7.04
N LEU A 117 -1.64 5.49 -6.24
CA LEU A 117 -1.50 5.63 -4.79
C LEU A 117 -0.58 6.80 -4.43
N THR A 118 0.56 6.92 -5.12
CA THR A 118 1.50 8.02 -4.87
C THR A 118 0.84 9.38 -5.12
N ARG A 119 0.13 9.52 -6.25
CA ARG A 119 -0.40 10.81 -6.70
C ARG A 119 -1.66 11.26 -5.98
N PHE A 120 -2.57 10.33 -5.70
CA PHE A 120 -3.92 10.62 -5.22
C PHE A 120 -4.14 10.31 -3.74
N GLN A 121 -3.36 9.41 -3.14
CA GLN A 121 -3.50 9.07 -1.72
C GLN A 121 -2.34 9.64 -0.91
N ILE A 122 -1.11 9.23 -1.22
CA ILE A 122 0.07 9.55 -0.41
C ILE A 122 0.36 11.04 -0.44
N LEU A 123 0.47 11.67 -1.62
CA LEU A 123 0.82 13.09 -1.70
C LEU A 123 -0.16 14.01 -0.93
N PRO A 124 -1.49 13.88 -1.08
CA PRO A 124 -2.44 14.62 -0.25
C PRO A 124 -2.31 14.32 1.25
N GLU A 125 -2.11 13.05 1.63
CA GLU A 125 -1.94 12.63 3.02
C GLU A 125 -0.67 13.22 3.65
N GLU A 126 0.46 13.18 2.94
CA GLU A 126 1.72 13.79 3.40
C GLU A 126 1.59 15.31 3.55
N ARG A 127 0.83 15.99 2.66
CA ARG A 127 0.55 17.43 2.80
C ARG A 127 -0.27 17.73 4.05
N ALA A 128 -1.31 16.93 4.31
CA ALA A 128 -2.14 17.07 5.51
C ALA A 128 -1.34 16.80 6.80
N LEU A 129 -0.50 15.76 6.80
CA LEU A 129 0.38 15.44 7.93
C LEU A 129 1.43 16.53 8.16
N ARG A 130 2.02 17.08 7.10
CA ARG A 130 2.96 18.19 7.19
C ARG A 130 2.31 19.46 7.74
N ALA A 131 1.10 19.78 7.30
CA ALA A 131 0.34 20.92 7.81
C ALA A 131 -0.01 20.75 9.30
N ARG A 132 -0.30 19.52 9.74
CA ARG A 132 -0.72 19.23 11.13
C ARG A 132 0.43 19.09 12.12
N PHE A 133 1.52 18.44 11.73
CA PHE A 133 2.64 18.08 12.62
C PHE A 133 3.92 18.87 12.35
N GLY A 134 3.97 19.68 11.29
CA GLY A 134 5.07 20.59 10.99
C GLY A 134 6.44 19.91 11.01
N ILE A 135 7.32 20.38 11.89
CA ILE A 135 8.72 19.97 12.01
C ILE A 135 8.85 18.48 12.38
N SER A 136 7.99 17.95 13.27
CA SER A 136 8.04 16.55 13.69
C SER A 136 7.83 15.59 12.52
N TYR A 137 6.96 15.95 11.57
CA TYR A 137 6.76 15.17 10.35
C TYR A 137 7.95 15.28 9.38
N VAL A 138 8.55 16.46 9.25
CA VAL A 138 9.76 16.65 8.42
C VAL A 138 10.92 15.79 8.94
N GLN A 139 11.13 15.76 10.25
CA GLN A 139 12.16 14.91 10.87
C GLN A 139 11.89 13.42 10.63
N TYR A 140 10.63 13.00 10.72
CA TYR A 140 10.23 11.63 10.40
C TYR A 140 10.49 11.28 8.92
N CYS A 141 10.18 12.18 7.98
CA CYS A 141 10.44 11.97 6.55
C CYS A 141 11.93 11.83 6.21
N ARG A 142 12.82 12.41 7.02
CA ARG A 142 14.28 12.20 6.86
C ARG A 142 14.73 10.81 7.28
N ARG A 143 14.00 10.16 8.18
CA ARG A 143 14.36 8.84 8.74
C ARG A 143 13.71 7.70 7.99
N VAL A 144 12.54 7.90 7.38
CA VAL A 144 11.74 6.83 6.77
C VAL A 144 11.34 7.18 5.35
N ARG A 145 11.63 6.27 4.41
CA ARG A 145 11.28 6.41 2.98
C ARG A 145 9.78 6.26 2.74
N ARG A 146 9.32 6.69 1.57
CA ARG A 146 7.89 6.64 1.20
C ARG A 146 7.38 5.21 0.98
N TRP A 147 8.22 4.36 0.38
CA TRP A 147 7.86 3.04 -0.12
C TRP A 147 8.82 1.91 0.33
N CYS A 148 9.67 2.17 1.33
CA CYS A 148 10.87 1.41 1.77
C CYS A 148 12.09 1.51 0.83
#